data_AF-A0A2E5VHS7-F1
#
_entry.id   AF-A0A2E5VHS7-F1
#
_cell.length_a   1.000
_cell.length_b   1.000
_cell.length_c   1.000
_cell.angle_alpha   90.00
_cell.angle_beta   90.00
_cell.angle_gamma   90.00
#
_symmetry.space_group_name_H-M   'P 1'
#
loop_
_entity.id
_entity.type
_entity.pdbx_description
1 polymer ?
#
loop_
_entity_poly.entity_id
_entity_poly.type
_entity_poly.pdbx_seq_one_letter_code
_entity_poly.pdbx_strand_id
1 'polypeptide(L)'
;MVAFPAMKCISDMTKVLLILAIPIGFVWTPSQGLAAQLPVYLTFDVHVDPVGNGLPFTGRQAVYQERTDNIVWVLDQTESLDIPISFLSAGWYMEMLVDEGASGEGAAVLEQLYDRGGQIGSHSHAEYQAGSFDWPSFTGTPTLSESRRSWQDNIDWVNRGIETAFGGSPPRPVEEINNIKGAHLPKTEADYHTLMDEFGFRVREPGPEEDYYGYYGHHIWNPYRPATVNTMAEDLSAPFVQVVSGPVIGKAGIHHGTLQDMTAESVKRQFLQLYVNWRHADRTGAPEKIWAWGWGAHAHDFSPGSDSRTDLLDVLGWLEEHFLDRVESTGSQAMLFATQVQTGEAYETWEADHPGESSFSFESLTVDWDEYPYLAPVATAMRDYLWEADLDLGSDVDAFQLDKSGEDAVVLWRESGLSSVDLSGVFSTAVDVLGLETGEVYGTQVNAANVYVSEEPLFVSRHRATVPEPDPRGLLVLAAGLALATPAGSGARSRAADPK
;
A
#
# COMPACT_ATOMS: atom_id res chain seq x y z
N MET A 1 40.92 35.13 46.93
CA MET A 1 39.76 34.50 46.29
C MET A 1 38.90 35.58 45.71
N VAL A 2 38.57 35.42 44.43
CA VAL A 2 38.02 36.42 43.53
C VAL A 2 36.67 36.94 44.03
N ALA A 3 36.56 38.27 44.05
CA ALA A 3 35.34 39.03 44.29
C ALA A 3 34.87 39.62 42.95
N PHE A 4 33.56 39.62 42.71
CA PHE A 4 32.92 40.55 41.79
C PHE A 4 31.53 40.92 42.31
N PRO A 5 31.31 42.21 42.60
CA PRO A 5 29.99 42.80 42.58
C PRO A 5 29.91 43.98 41.61
N ALA A 6 28.67 44.41 41.41
CA ALA A 6 28.20 45.73 40.95
C ALA A 6 28.05 45.94 39.43
N MET A 7 26.78 46.07 39.05
CA MET A 7 26.31 46.74 37.84
C MET A 7 25.83 48.14 38.27
N LYS A 8 26.27 49.20 37.58
CA LYS A 8 25.86 50.60 37.80
C LYS A 8 25.48 51.24 36.45
N CYS A 9 24.40 52.02 36.48
CA CYS A 9 23.78 52.82 35.41
C CYS A 9 24.70 53.82 34.68
N ILE A 10 24.25 54.30 33.50
CA ILE A 10 24.36 55.65 32.86
C ILE A 10 23.85 55.47 31.40
N SER A 11 22.68 55.96 30.97
CA SER A 11 22.22 57.32 30.58
C SER A 11 22.56 57.78 29.13
N ASP A 12 21.49 58.20 28.44
CA ASP A 12 21.34 59.33 27.51
C ASP A 12 21.78 59.32 26.02
N MET A 13 20.75 59.61 25.20
CA MET A 13 20.61 60.54 24.06
C MET A 13 21.76 60.73 23.07
N THR A 14 21.46 60.65 21.76
CA THR A 14 21.41 61.80 20.82
C THR A 14 20.97 61.36 19.41
N LYS A 15 20.06 62.15 18.82
CA LYS A 15 19.59 62.07 17.43
C LYS A 15 20.68 62.52 16.44
N VAL A 16 20.87 61.80 15.34
CA VAL A 16 21.31 62.38 14.05
C VAL A 16 20.52 61.73 12.91
N LEU A 17 19.90 62.59 12.11
CA LEU A 17 19.16 62.35 10.88
C LEU A 17 20.13 62.58 9.71
N LEU A 18 20.23 61.69 8.71
CA LEU A 18 20.24 62.00 7.26
C LEU A 18 20.62 60.82 6.33
N ILE A 19 19.80 60.67 5.26
CA ILE A 19 20.08 60.23 3.87
C ILE A 19 20.30 58.73 3.56
N LEU A 20 19.22 58.14 3.02
CA LEU A 20 19.14 57.44 1.73
C LEU A 20 20.38 56.67 1.22
N ALA A 21 20.32 55.35 1.37
CA ALA A 21 20.70 54.41 0.33
C ALA A 21 19.72 53.23 0.42
N ILE A 22 18.96 52.98 -0.65
CA ILE A 22 18.16 51.76 -0.80
C ILE A 22 19.13 50.69 -1.31
N PRO A 23 19.50 49.67 -0.54
CA PRO A 23 19.85 48.41 -1.15
C PRO A 23 18.54 47.75 -1.56
N ILE A 24 18.42 47.42 -2.84
CA ILE A 24 17.49 46.40 -3.31
C ILE A 24 17.99 45.10 -2.68
N GLY A 25 17.59 44.88 -1.43
CA GLY A 25 17.67 43.58 -0.79
C GLY A 25 16.54 42.77 -1.36
N PHE A 26 16.87 41.83 -2.24
CA PHE A 26 16.05 40.65 -2.41
C PHE A 26 15.87 40.06 -1.01
N VAL A 27 14.70 40.28 -0.42
CA VAL A 27 14.26 39.47 0.70
C VAL A 27 13.95 38.13 0.08
N TRP A 28 14.95 37.25 0.09
CA TRP A 28 14.70 35.83 0.04
C TRP A 28 13.94 35.54 1.33
N THR A 29 12.61 35.61 1.27
CA THR A 29 11.80 34.82 2.18
C THR A 29 12.22 33.37 1.92
N PRO A 30 12.84 32.68 2.88
CA PRO A 30 12.85 31.23 2.79
C PRO A 30 11.38 30.83 2.66
N SER A 31 11.06 30.10 1.60
CA SER A 31 9.75 29.49 1.45
C SER A 31 9.43 28.76 2.75
N GLN A 32 8.22 29.02 3.25
CA GLN A 32 7.66 28.31 4.38
C GLN A 32 7.69 26.80 4.08
N GLY A 33 8.18 26.03 5.06
CA GLY A 33 8.05 24.57 5.19
C GLY A 33 8.53 23.74 4.01
N LEU A 34 9.69 23.09 4.13
CA LEU A 34 9.93 21.88 3.34
C LEU A 34 8.81 20.91 3.75
N ALA A 35 7.82 20.75 2.88
CA ALA A 35 6.77 19.80 3.13
C ALA A 35 7.40 18.41 3.20
N ALA A 36 6.93 17.60 4.14
CA ALA A 36 7.39 16.24 4.34
C ALA A 36 6.16 15.34 4.21
N GLN A 37 6.19 14.41 3.26
CA GLN A 37 5.29 13.27 3.28
C GLN A 37 5.79 12.26 4.33
N LEU A 38 4.86 11.52 4.92
CA LEU A 38 5.21 10.33 5.68
C LEU A 38 5.78 9.26 4.73
N PRO A 39 6.67 8.38 5.22
CA PRO A 39 7.26 7.32 4.41
C PRO A 39 6.19 6.40 3.81
N VAL A 40 6.53 5.73 2.72
CA VAL A 40 5.75 4.58 2.25
C VAL A 40 5.84 3.45 3.29
N TYR A 41 4.69 3.03 3.80
CA TYR A 41 4.56 1.89 4.69
C TYR A 41 4.57 0.61 3.85
N LEU A 42 5.67 -0.14 3.91
CA LEU A 42 5.79 -1.41 3.21
C LEU A 42 5.22 -2.53 4.07
N THR A 43 4.13 -3.14 3.63
CA THR A 43 3.49 -4.28 4.29
C THR A 43 3.87 -5.61 3.65
N PHE A 44 4.23 -6.60 4.47
CA PHE A 44 4.36 -7.98 4.04
C PHE A 44 3.39 -8.85 4.84
N ASP A 45 2.37 -9.37 4.17
CA ASP A 45 1.40 -10.27 4.75
C ASP A 45 1.63 -11.74 4.34
N VAL A 46 1.49 -12.64 5.31
CA VAL A 46 1.63 -14.10 5.11
C VAL A 46 0.42 -14.79 5.68
N HIS A 47 -0.29 -15.53 4.82
CA HIS A 47 -1.51 -16.24 5.17
C HIS A 47 -1.31 -17.75 5.25
N VAL A 48 -1.97 -18.37 6.22
CA VAL A 48 -2.13 -19.82 6.26
C VAL A 48 -3.56 -20.19 5.89
N ASP A 49 -3.71 -20.63 4.65
CA ASP A 49 -4.97 -21.11 4.11
C ASP A 49 -5.52 -22.35 4.81
N PRO A 50 -6.85 -22.52 4.79
CA PRO A 50 -7.48 -23.73 5.30
C PRO A 50 -7.08 -24.96 4.49
N VAL A 51 -6.92 -26.09 5.19
CA VAL A 51 -6.65 -27.39 4.57
C VAL A 51 -7.93 -28.21 4.53
N GLY A 52 -8.36 -28.59 3.33
CA GLY A 52 -9.59 -29.36 3.13
C GLY A 52 -9.58 -30.74 3.81
N ASN A 53 -10.74 -31.13 4.33
CA ASN A 53 -10.96 -32.42 4.98
C ASN A 53 -10.77 -33.67 4.08
N GLY A 54 -10.55 -33.49 2.78
CA GLY A 54 -10.24 -34.58 1.86
C GLY A 54 -8.89 -35.27 2.16
N LEU A 55 -7.99 -34.59 2.86
CA LEU A 55 -6.73 -35.19 3.32
C LEU A 55 -6.93 -35.98 4.62
N PRO A 56 -6.33 -37.19 4.75
CA PRO A 56 -6.30 -37.89 6.04
C PRO A 56 -5.54 -37.04 7.07
N PHE A 57 -5.79 -37.28 8.36
CA PHE A 57 -5.19 -36.50 9.45
C PHE A 57 -3.65 -36.41 9.35
N THR A 58 -2.97 -37.53 9.07
CA THR A 58 -1.51 -37.54 8.88
C THR A 58 -1.04 -36.68 7.70
N GLY A 59 -1.84 -36.56 6.65
CA GLY A 59 -1.59 -35.65 5.54
C GLY A 59 -1.75 -34.19 5.94
N ARG A 60 -2.77 -33.87 6.76
CA ARG A 60 -2.95 -32.52 7.32
C ARG A 60 -1.81 -32.14 8.26
N GLN A 61 -1.33 -33.06 9.09
CA GLN A 61 -0.14 -32.82 9.93
C GLN A 61 1.11 -32.52 9.10
N ALA A 62 1.32 -33.25 7.99
CA ALA A 62 2.42 -32.97 7.08
C ALA A 62 2.31 -31.58 6.44
N VAL A 63 1.09 -31.15 6.07
CA VAL A 63 0.87 -29.78 5.56
C VAL A 63 1.12 -28.73 6.65
N TYR A 64 0.67 -28.95 7.88
CA TYR A 64 0.99 -28.08 9.02
C TYR A 64 2.49 -27.88 9.16
N GLN A 65 3.26 -28.97 9.21
CA GLN A 65 4.72 -28.89 9.30
C GLN A 65 5.33 -28.13 8.11
N GLU A 66 4.88 -28.41 6.89
CA GLU A 66 5.36 -27.70 5.70
C GLU A 66 5.10 -26.19 5.79
N ARG A 67 3.91 -25.77 6.25
CA ARG A 67 3.60 -24.34 6.44
C ARG A 67 4.46 -23.72 7.53
N THR A 68 4.63 -24.39 8.67
CA THR A 68 5.49 -23.93 9.76
C THR A 68 6.93 -23.73 9.28
N ASP A 69 7.51 -24.73 8.61
CA ASP A 69 8.88 -24.67 8.06
C ASP A 69 9.06 -23.50 7.07
N ASN A 70 8.05 -23.26 6.23
CA ASN A 70 8.08 -22.16 5.28
C ASN A 70 8.01 -20.79 5.96
N ILE A 71 7.21 -20.64 7.02
CA ILE A 71 7.14 -19.38 7.79
C ILE A 71 8.45 -19.14 8.54
N VAL A 72 9.05 -20.18 9.13
CA VAL A 72 10.39 -20.09 9.74
C VAL A 72 11.41 -19.63 8.70
N TRP A 73 11.37 -20.19 7.49
CA TRP A 73 12.27 -19.75 6.43
C TRP A 73 12.09 -18.27 6.08
N VAL A 74 10.84 -17.79 5.98
CA VAL A 74 10.55 -16.36 5.74
C VAL A 74 11.13 -15.50 6.87
N LEU A 75 10.87 -15.86 8.13
CA LEU A 75 11.40 -15.14 9.29
C LEU A 75 12.93 -15.08 9.28
N ASP A 76 13.61 -16.15 8.88
CA ASP A 76 15.07 -16.16 8.76
C ASP A 76 15.56 -15.21 7.66
N GLN A 77 14.83 -15.09 6.54
CA GLN A 77 15.25 -14.22 5.43
C GLN A 77 14.99 -12.74 5.72
N THR A 78 13.98 -12.43 6.53
CA THR A 78 13.61 -11.04 6.84
C THR A 78 14.28 -10.49 8.09
N GLU A 79 15.01 -11.31 8.86
CA GLU A 79 15.61 -10.93 10.14
C GLU A 79 16.58 -9.75 10.02
N SER A 80 17.45 -9.73 9.00
CA SER A 80 18.47 -8.68 8.87
C SER A 80 17.90 -7.31 8.57
N LEU A 81 16.67 -7.26 8.06
CA LEU A 81 15.96 -6.04 7.67
C LEU A 81 14.92 -5.62 8.71
N ASP A 82 14.78 -6.35 9.82
CA ASP A 82 13.82 -6.10 10.89
C ASP A 82 12.38 -5.91 10.37
N ILE A 83 11.97 -6.72 9.38
CA ILE A 83 10.66 -6.59 8.74
C ILE A 83 9.57 -7.18 9.65
N PRO A 84 8.61 -6.39 10.14
CA PRO A 84 7.48 -6.90 10.88
C PRO A 84 6.45 -7.51 9.90
N ILE A 85 6.19 -8.82 10.06
CA ILE A 85 5.27 -9.57 9.19
C ILE A 85 3.86 -9.54 9.76
N SER A 86 2.87 -9.36 8.88
CA SER A 86 1.45 -9.56 9.22
C SER A 86 1.07 -11.01 8.94
N PHE A 87 0.95 -11.83 9.99
CA PHE A 87 0.65 -13.24 9.87
C PHE A 87 -0.83 -13.53 10.14
N LEU A 88 -1.61 -13.92 9.14
CA LEU A 88 -3.02 -14.29 9.34
C LEU A 88 -3.22 -15.78 9.13
N SER A 89 -3.97 -16.40 10.03
CA SER A 89 -4.11 -17.86 10.04
C SER A 89 -5.57 -18.30 10.03
N ALA A 90 -5.86 -19.37 9.28
CA ALA A 90 -7.08 -20.12 9.43
C ALA A 90 -7.06 -20.96 10.73
N GLY A 91 -8.23 -21.15 11.32
CA GLY A 91 -8.40 -21.83 12.60
C GLY A 91 -7.90 -23.28 12.61
N TRP A 92 -7.90 -23.97 11.46
CA TRP A 92 -7.31 -25.31 11.33
C TRP A 92 -5.83 -25.35 11.73
N TYR A 93 -5.04 -24.36 11.34
CA TYR A 93 -3.60 -24.33 11.61
C TYR A 93 -3.37 -24.11 13.10
N MET A 94 -4.17 -23.21 13.68
CA MET A 94 -4.13 -22.89 15.10
C MET A 94 -4.61 -24.06 15.96
N GLU A 95 -5.55 -24.89 15.49
CA GLU A 95 -5.92 -26.13 16.17
C GLU A 95 -4.75 -27.13 16.24
N MET A 96 -3.96 -27.26 15.17
CA MET A 96 -2.75 -28.09 15.17
C MET A 96 -1.69 -27.55 16.12
N LEU A 97 -1.47 -26.22 16.11
CA LEU A 97 -0.55 -25.56 17.05
C LEU A 97 -0.96 -25.82 18.51
N VAL A 98 -2.25 -25.71 18.82
CA VAL A 98 -2.76 -25.97 20.17
C VAL A 98 -2.57 -27.44 20.58
N ASP A 99 -2.71 -28.39 19.65
CA ASP A 99 -2.47 -29.82 19.91
C ASP A 99 -0.98 -30.11 20.24
N GLU A 100 -0.04 -29.44 19.57
CA GLU A 100 1.39 -29.51 19.88
C GLU A 100 1.74 -28.83 21.21
N GLY A 101 0.98 -27.79 21.58
CA GLY A 101 1.13 -27.03 22.81
C GLY A 101 2.24 -25.96 22.74
N ALA A 102 2.46 -25.28 23.86
CA ALA A 102 3.36 -24.12 23.95
C ALA A 102 4.83 -24.41 23.60
N SER A 103 5.27 -25.67 23.60
CA SER A 103 6.62 -26.08 23.20
C SER A 103 6.73 -26.53 21.74
N GLY A 104 5.63 -26.48 20.98
CA GLY A 104 5.57 -26.83 19.57
C GLY A 104 6.18 -25.76 18.68
N GLU A 105 6.52 -26.13 17.44
CA GLU A 105 7.18 -25.21 16.51
C GLU A 105 6.24 -24.09 16.04
N GLY A 106 4.95 -24.37 15.87
CA GLY A 106 3.96 -23.33 15.56
C GLY A 106 3.85 -22.26 16.65
N ALA A 107 3.94 -22.66 17.92
CA ALA A 107 3.95 -21.74 19.06
C ALA A 107 5.19 -20.83 19.01
N ALA A 108 6.37 -21.41 18.76
CA ALA A 108 7.62 -20.66 18.62
C ALA A 108 7.59 -19.66 17.45
N VAL A 109 6.94 -20.02 16.33
CA VAL A 109 6.72 -19.10 15.21
C VAL A 109 5.88 -17.88 15.63
N LEU A 110 4.78 -18.07 16.37
CA LEU A 110 3.96 -16.96 16.84
C LEU A 110 4.72 -16.05 17.82
N GLU A 111 5.50 -16.63 18.74
CA GLU A 111 6.36 -15.86 19.64
C GLU A 111 7.38 -15.03 18.86
N GLN A 112 8.09 -15.65 17.89
CA GLN A 112 9.10 -14.97 17.08
C GLN A 112 8.51 -13.85 16.20
N LEU A 113 7.33 -14.09 15.59
CA LEU A 113 6.60 -13.05 14.84
C LEU A 113 6.30 -11.84 15.72
N TYR A 114 5.75 -12.09 16.91
CA TYR A 114 5.35 -11.02 17.82
C TYR A 114 6.55 -10.26 18.41
N ASP A 115 7.60 -10.98 18.83
CA ASP A 115 8.81 -10.38 19.41
C ASP A 115 9.56 -9.48 18.42
N ARG A 116 9.40 -9.73 17.11
CA ARG A 116 9.96 -8.92 16.02
C ARG A 116 9.02 -7.79 15.57
N GLY A 117 8.02 -7.44 16.39
CA GLY A 117 7.06 -6.37 16.07
C GLY A 117 6.04 -6.73 15.00
N GLY A 118 5.96 -8.00 14.59
CA GLY A 118 4.94 -8.52 13.69
C GLY A 118 3.55 -8.54 14.32
N GLN A 119 2.58 -8.93 13.51
CA GLN A 119 1.17 -9.00 13.87
C GLN A 119 0.65 -10.42 13.64
N ILE A 120 -0.27 -10.86 14.50
CA ILE A 120 -0.99 -12.14 14.33
C ILE A 120 -2.48 -11.83 14.13
N GLY A 121 -3.10 -12.36 13.09
CA GLY A 121 -4.50 -12.11 12.76
C GLY A 121 -5.26 -13.35 12.29
N SER A 122 -6.52 -13.15 11.94
CA SER A 122 -7.43 -14.25 11.55
C SER A 122 -7.76 -14.22 10.06
N HIS A 123 -7.48 -15.33 9.37
CA HIS A 123 -7.91 -15.57 7.99
C HIS A 123 -9.06 -16.60 7.95
N SER A 124 -9.96 -16.53 6.98
CA SER A 124 -11.02 -17.54 6.83
C SER A 124 -11.64 -17.58 5.44
N HIS A 125 -11.89 -18.78 4.91
CA HIS A 125 -12.67 -18.95 3.69
C HIS A 125 -14.11 -19.35 4.04
N ALA A 126 -14.49 -20.59 3.76
CA ALA A 126 -15.84 -21.11 3.96
C ALA A 126 -15.89 -22.20 5.06
N GLU A 127 -14.75 -22.50 5.66
CA GLU A 127 -14.59 -23.55 6.66
C GLU A 127 -15.12 -23.11 8.01
N TYR A 128 -15.70 -24.07 8.71
CA TYR A 128 -16.18 -23.93 10.09
C TYR A 128 -15.76 -25.17 10.87
N GLN A 129 -15.71 -25.08 12.20
CA GLN A 129 -15.36 -26.24 13.02
C GLN A 129 -16.61 -27.12 13.24
N ALA A 130 -16.58 -28.34 12.71
CA ALA A 130 -17.61 -29.36 12.95
C ALA A 130 -17.25 -30.30 14.11
N GLY A 131 -15.95 -30.43 14.38
CA GLY A 131 -15.39 -31.26 15.46
C GLY A 131 -13.88 -31.11 15.52
N SER A 132 -13.23 -31.88 16.38
CA SER A 132 -11.77 -31.87 16.52
C SER A 132 -11.08 -32.26 15.21
N PHE A 133 -10.24 -31.37 14.70
CA PHE A 133 -9.55 -31.47 13.42
C PHE A 133 -10.48 -31.71 12.22
N ASP A 134 -11.74 -31.29 12.31
CA ASP A 134 -12.78 -31.45 11.29
C ASP A 134 -13.31 -30.08 10.87
N TRP A 135 -12.79 -29.58 9.73
CA TRP A 135 -13.06 -28.25 9.17
C TRP A 135 -13.70 -28.34 7.78
N PRO A 136 -14.97 -28.75 7.66
CA PRO A 136 -15.65 -28.77 6.37
C PRO A 136 -15.98 -27.34 5.91
N SER A 137 -16.02 -27.14 4.60
CA SER A 137 -16.47 -25.88 3.99
C SER A 137 -17.99 -25.86 3.85
N PHE A 138 -18.61 -24.70 4.05
CA PHE A 138 -19.97 -24.46 3.57
C PHE A 138 -20.02 -24.58 2.04
N THR A 139 -21.16 -25.04 1.52
CA THR A 139 -21.36 -25.23 0.07
C THR A 139 -22.36 -24.21 -0.48
N GLY A 140 -22.22 -23.84 -1.77
CA GLY A 140 -23.09 -22.85 -2.39
C GLY A 140 -22.71 -21.41 -2.01
N THR A 141 -23.71 -20.55 -1.80
CA THR A 141 -23.54 -19.17 -1.30
C THR A 141 -23.93 -19.15 0.17
N PRO A 142 -22.97 -19.14 1.10
CA PRO A 142 -23.26 -19.15 2.53
C PRO A 142 -24.08 -17.92 2.94
N THR A 143 -25.03 -18.13 3.84
CA THR A 143 -25.81 -17.06 4.47
C THR A 143 -24.94 -16.26 5.45
N LEU A 144 -25.35 -15.04 5.80
CA LEU A 144 -24.67 -14.25 6.84
C LEU A 144 -24.51 -15.01 8.16
N SER A 145 -25.47 -15.85 8.55
CA SER A 145 -25.34 -16.68 9.77
C SER A 145 -24.26 -17.75 9.66
N GLU A 146 -24.08 -18.33 8.48
CA GLU A 146 -23.02 -19.30 8.22
C GLU A 146 -21.66 -18.61 8.12
N SER A 147 -21.57 -17.46 7.46
CA SER A 147 -20.37 -16.62 7.45
C SER A 147 -19.95 -16.20 8.86
N ARG A 148 -20.91 -15.77 9.70
CA ARG A 148 -20.66 -15.45 11.12
C ARG A 148 -20.09 -16.63 11.89
N ARG A 149 -20.62 -17.84 11.67
CA ARG A 149 -20.09 -19.05 12.30
C ARG A 149 -18.65 -19.34 11.83
N SER A 150 -18.41 -19.27 10.52
CA SER A 150 -17.06 -19.46 9.97
C SER A 150 -16.07 -18.46 10.60
N TRP A 151 -16.45 -17.18 10.71
CA TRP A 151 -15.63 -16.17 11.37
C TRP A 151 -15.36 -16.52 12.83
N GLN A 152 -16.41 -16.75 13.63
CA GLN A 152 -16.27 -17.06 15.05
C GLN A 152 -15.35 -18.28 15.28
N ASP A 153 -15.56 -19.36 14.53
CA ASP A 153 -14.78 -20.59 14.71
C ASP A 153 -13.29 -20.33 14.39
N ASN A 154 -12.97 -19.58 13.33
CA ASN A 154 -11.58 -19.25 13.00
C ASN A 154 -10.96 -18.31 14.04
N ILE A 155 -11.68 -17.26 14.45
CA ILE A 155 -11.22 -16.28 15.45
C ILE A 155 -10.95 -16.98 16.80
N ASP A 156 -11.86 -17.84 17.26
CA ASP A 156 -11.72 -18.57 18.51
C ASP A 156 -10.45 -19.43 18.53
N TRP A 157 -10.14 -20.10 17.41
CA TRP A 157 -8.94 -20.92 17.32
C TRP A 157 -7.67 -20.09 17.19
N VAL A 158 -7.67 -18.98 16.46
CA VAL A 158 -6.54 -18.05 16.43
C VAL A 158 -6.26 -17.50 17.82
N ASN A 159 -7.29 -17.08 18.56
CA ASN A 159 -7.14 -16.61 19.94
C ASN A 159 -6.56 -17.70 20.85
N ARG A 160 -7.05 -18.95 20.76
CA ARG A 160 -6.47 -20.08 21.51
C ARG A 160 -5.03 -20.39 21.13
N GLY A 161 -4.68 -20.24 19.85
CA GLY A 161 -3.32 -20.42 19.35
C GLY A 161 -2.37 -19.38 19.97
N ILE A 162 -2.77 -18.10 19.96
CA ILE A 162 -2.06 -17.01 20.64
C ILE A 162 -1.92 -17.30 22.14
N GLU A 163 -3.01 -17.63 22.84
CA GLU A 163 -2.95 -17.99 24.26
C GLU A 163 -1.98 -19.15 24.51
N THR A 164 -2.02 -20.19 23.67
CA THR A 164 -1.14 -21.35 23.80
C THR A 164 0.32 -21.00 23.59
N ALA A 165 0.63 -20.23 22.54
CA ALA A 165 1.98 -19.78 22.24
C ALA A 165 2.61 -19.06 23.45
N PHE A 166 1.85 -18.17 24.10
CA PHE A 166 2.33 -17.42 25.26
C PHE A 166 1.99 -18.08 26.61
N GLY A 167 1.84 -19.41 26.66
CA GLY A 167 1.66 -20.16 27.90
C GLY A 167 0.44 -19.78 28.74
N GLY A 168 -0.61 -19.28 28.09
CA GLY A 168 -1.85 -18.77 28.69
C GLY A 168 -1.76 -17.34 29.20
N SER A 169 -0.71 -16.59 28.86
CA SER A 169 -0.50 -15.20 29.30
C SER A 169 0.08 -14.36 28.17
N PRO A 170 -0.73 -14.06 27.13
CA PRO A 170 -0.28 -13.24 26.01
C PRO A 170 0.18 -11.85 26.48
N PRO A 171 1.11 -11.21 25.74
CA PRO A 171 1.72 -9.94 26.11
C PRO A 171 0.75 -8.75 26.11
N ARG A 172 -0.36 -8.88 25.39
CA ARG A 172 -1.50 -7.96 25.34
C ARG A 172 -2.81 -8.77 25.33
N PRO A 173 -3.97 -8.15 25.59
CA PRO A 173 -5.25 -8.80 25.36
C PRO A 173 -5.32 -9.41 23.95
N VAL A 174 -5.90 -10.61 23.81
CA VAL A 174 -5.88 -11.35 22.53
C VAL A 174 -6.57 -10.58 21.40
N GLU A 175 -7.59 -9.80 21.74
CA GLU A 175 -8.31 -8.91 20.84
C GLU A 175 -7.46 -7.71 20.36
N GLU A 176 -6.41 -7.33 21.07
CA GLU A 176 -5.44 -6.32 20.63
C GLU A 176 -4.34 -6.92 19.74
N ILE A 177 -4.12 -8.23 19.84
CA ILE A 177 -3.17 -8.95 19.00
C ILE A 177 -3.85 -9.35 17.69
N ASN A 178 -4.97 -10.07 17.79
CA ASN A 178 -5.82 -10.52 16.69
C ASN A 178 -6.85 -9.44 16.31
N ASN A 179 -6.36 -8.35 15.71
CA ASN A 179 -7.15 -7.17 15.35
C ASN A 179 -7.13 -6.84 13.85
N ILE A 180 -6.67 -7.79 13.02
CA ILE A 180 -6.83 -7.78 11.56
C ILE A 180 -7.61 -9.01 11.07
N LYS A 181 -8.47 -8.80 10.07
CA LYS A 181 -9.28 -9.86 9.46
C LYS A 181 -9.09 -9.95 7.94
N GLY A 182 -8.70 -11.14 7.51
CA GLY A 182 -8.79 -11.63 6.14
C GLY A 182 -9.97 -12.57 5.95
N ALA A 183 -10.82 -12.37 4.94
CA ALA A 183 -11.90 -13.33 4.69
C ALA A 183 -12.45 -13.35 3.26
N HIS A 184 -12.80 -14.54 2.77
CA HIS A 184 -13.53 -14.73 1.51
C HIS A 184 -15.06 -14.76 1.67
N LEU A 185 -15.56 -14.68 2.90
CA LEU A 185 -16.97 -14.59 3.23
C LEU A 185 -17.18 -13.46 4.25
N PRO A 186 -18.35 -12.80 4.27
CA PRO A 186 -19.48 -12.96 3.36
C PRO A 186 -19.17 -12.41 1.96
N LYS A 187 -20.06 -12.66 0.99
CA LYS A 187 -19.88 -12.24 -0.41
C LYS A 187 -20.39 -10.83 -0.73
N THR A 188 -20.95 -10.13 0.26
CA THR A 188 -21.43 -8.75 0.11
C THR A 188 -20.71 -7.86 1.10
N GLU A 189 -20.40 -6.64 0.68
CA GLU A 189 -19.72 -5.65 1.53
C GLU A 189 -20.58 -5.23 2.72
N ALA A 190 -21.90 -5.07 2.54
CA ALA A 190 -22.81 -4.77 3.65
C ALA A 190 -22.77 -5.84 4.77
N ASP A 191 -22.74 -7.12 4.39
CA ASP A 191 -22.59 -8.21 5.35
C ASP A 191 -21.17 -8.23 5.95
N TYR A 192 -20.14 -7.90 5.17
CA TYR A 192 -18.75 -7.86 5.65
C TYR A 192 -18.58 -6.77 6.71
N HIS A 193 -19.11 -5.57 6.48
CA HIS A 193 -19.17 -4.49 7.45
C HIS A 193 -19.90 -4.91 8.73
N THR A 194 -21.02 -5.61 8.59
CA THR A 194 -21.78 -6.13 9.74
C THR A 194 -20.90 -7.02 10.60
N LEU A 195 -20.09 -7.91 10.00
CA LEU A 195 -19.21 -8.79 10.76
C LEU A 195 -17.97 -8.07 11.32
N MET A 196 -17.36 -7.14 10.57
CA MET A 196 -16.23 -6.34 11.07
C MET A 196 -16.62 -5.57 12.33
N ASP A 197 -17.80 -4.93 12.33
CA ASP A 197 -18.36 -4.22 13.49
C ASP A 197 -18.71 -5.18 14.64
N GLU A 198 -19.41 -6.29 14.33
CA GLU A 198 -19.83 -7.28 15.33
C GLU A 198 -18.64 -7.91 16.08
N PHE A 199 -17.54 -8.19 15.36
CA PHE A 199 -16.34 -8.80 15.93
C PHE A 199 -15.26 -7.78 16.36
N GLY A 200 -15.46 -6.49 16.10
CA GLY A 200 -14.56 -5.42 16.55
C GLY A 200 -13.21 -5.37 15.83
N PHE A 201 -13.12 -5.88 14.60
CA PHE A 201 -11.89 -5.77 13.81
C PHE A 201 -11.74 -4.38 13.21
N ARG A 202 -10.54 -3.82 13.32
CA ARG A 202 -10.25 -2.44 12.89
C ARG A 202 -9.54 -2.37 11.54
N VAL A 203 -8.90 -3.45 11.12
CA VAL A 203 -8.18 -3.52 9.84
C VAL A 203 -8.65 -4.73 9.06
N ARG A 204 -8.89 -4.50 7.76
CA ARG A 204 -9.18 -5.53 6.77
C ARG A 204 -7.94 -5.76 5.91
N GLU A 205 -7.70 -7.03 5.60
CA GLU A 205 -6.67 -7.46 4.64
C GLU A 205 -6.97 -6.96 3.20
N PRO A 206 -5.95 -6.67 2.38
CA PRO A 206 -6.07 -6.40 0.94
C PRO A 206 -6.89 -7.47 0.18
N GLY A 207 -7.51 -7.08 -0.95
CA GLY A 207 -8.04 -8.03 -1.94
C GLY A 207 -9.32 -7.61 -2.69
N PRO A 208 -10.37 -7.10 -2.03
CA PRO A 208 -11.61 -6.67 -2.68
C PRO A 208 -11.45 -5.50 -3.66
N GLU A 209 -10.38 -4.73 -3.53
CA GLU A 209 -10.03 -3.57 -4.34
C GLU A 209 -9.16 -3.90 -5.56
N GLU A 210 -8.84 -5.18 -5.79
CA GLU A 210 -7.92 -5.63 -6.84
C GLU A 210 -8.39 -5.36 -8.28
N ASP A 211 -9.67 -5.09 -8.49
CA ASP A 211 -10.18 -4.63 -9.78
C ASP A 211 -9.48 -3.34 -10.24
N TYR A 212 -9.01 -2.51 -9.29
CA TYR A 212 -8.21 -1.31 -9.56
C TYR A 212 -6.92 -1.65 -10.32
N TYR A 213 -6.28 -2.78 -10.00
CA TYR A 213 -5.13 -3.28 -10.76
C TYR A 213 -5.52 -3.57 -12.20
N GLY A 214 -6.67 -4.19 -12.44
CA GLY A 214 -7.17 -4.45 -13.79
C GLY A 214 -7.39 -3.18 -14.62
N TYR A 215 -7.63 -2.05 -13.95
CA TYR A 215 -7.87 -0.75 -14.61
C TYR A 215 -6.55 -0.02 -14.92
N TYR A 216 -5.63 0.02 -13.96
CA TYR A 216 -4.45 0.90 -14.02
C TYR A 216 -3.10 0.17 -14.00
N GLY A 217 -3.10 -1.14 -13.76
CA GLY A 217 -1.91 -2.01 -13.68
C GLY A 217 -1.03 -1.78 -12.47
N HIS A 218 -1.60 -1.22 -11.40
CA HIS A 218 -1.01 -1.11 -10.07
C HIS A 218 -2.13 -1.09 -9.03
N HIS A 219 -1.78 -1.33 -7.77
CA HIS A 219 -2.72 -1.26 -6.64
C HIS A 219 -2.97 0.18 -6.18
N ILE A 220 -4.03 0.36 -5.38
CA ILE A 220 -4.24 1.59 -4.62
C ILE A 220 -3.05 1.75 -3.65
N TRP A 221 -2.67 3.00 -3.36
CA TRP A 221 -1.49 3.31 -2.55
C TRP A 221 -1.80 4.06 -1.26
N ASN A 222 -3.07 4.31 -0.96
CA ASN A 222 -3.47 4.98 0.28
C ASN A 222 -4.51 4.11 0.98
N PRO A 223 -4.31 3.76 2.27
CA PRO A 223 -5.36 3.14 3.07
C PRO A 223 -6.60 4.04 3.14
N TYR A 224 -7.77 3.44 3.30
CA TYR A 224 -9.05 4.16 3.31
C TYR A 224 -10.12 3.39 4.08
N ARG A 225 -11.23 4.04 4.41
CA ARG A 225 -12.42 3.39 4.98
C ARG A 225 -13.34 2.92 3.84
N PRO A 226 -13.46 1.62 3.54
CA PRO A 226 -14.21 1.18 2.36
C PRO A 226 -15.72 1.39 2.53
N ALA A 227 -16.41 1.68 1.42
CA ALA A 227 -17.86 1.81 1.39
C ALA A 227 -18.59 0.48 1.20
N THR A 228 -19.82 0.39 1.71
CA THR A 228 -20.66 -0.83 1.60
C THR A 228 -21.17 -1.14 0.18
N VAL A 229 -21.05 -0.21 -0.76
CA VAL A 229 -21.59 -0.32 -2.13
C VAL A 229 -20.53 -0.56 -3.19
N ASN A 230 -19.28 -0.17 -2.90
CA ASN A 230 -18.14 -0.24 -3.80
C ASN A 230 -16.88 -0.39 -2.93
N THR A 231 -16.13 -1.46 -3.14
CA THR A 231 -14.92 -1.77 -2.36
C THR A 231 -13.81 -0.73 -2.55
N MET A 232 -13.82 0.05 -3.63
CA MET A 232 -12.85 1.11 -3.93
C MET A 232 -13.36 2.52 -3.58
N ALA A 233 -14.62 2.66 -3.17
CA ALA A 233 -15.15 3.94 -2.68
C ALA A 233 -14.90 4.11 -1.19
N GLU A 234 -14.82 5.35 -0.73
CA GLU A 234 -14.60 5.68 0.68
C GLU A 234 -15.89 6.06 1.40
N ASP A 235 -16.09 5.47 2.57
CA ASP A 235 -17.09 5.87 3.56
C ASP A 235 -16.36 6.19 4.86
N LEU A 236 -16.16 7.48 5.14
CA LEU A 236 -15.47 7.97 6.35
C LEU A 236 -16.14 7.52 7.67
N SER A 237 -17.35 6.93 7.60
CA SER A 237 -18.02 6.36 8.77
C SER A 237 -17.84 4.84 8.93
N ALA A 238 -17.15 4.17 8.01
CA ALA A 238 -16.93 2.73 8.10
C ALA A 238 -16.08 2.39 9.36
N PRO A 239 -16.37 1.27 10.05
CA PRO A 239 -15.77 1.00 11.35
C PRO A 239 -14.31 0.49 11.27
N PHE A 240 -13.78 0.24 10.07
CA PHE A 240 -12.47 -0.34 9.86
C PHE A 240 -11.76 0.31 8.66
N VAL A 241 -10.44 0.10 8.60
CA VAL A 241 -9.55 0.57 7.54
C VAL A 241 -9.20 -0.59 6.60
N GLN A 242 -9.29 -0.35 5.29
CA GLN A 242 -8.69 -1.18 4.27
C GLN A 242 -7.24 -0.75 4.10
N VAL A 243 -6.30 -1.66 4.36
CA VAL A 243 -4.89 -1.44 4.03
C VAL A 243 -4.57 -2.20 2.75
N VAL A 244 -3.94 -1.50 1.83
CA VAL A 244 -3.80 -1.90 0.43
C VAL A 244 -2.45 -2.58 0.21
N SER A 245 -2.45 -3.65 -0.58
CA SER A 245 -1.27 -4.46 -0.90
C SER A 245 -1.52 -5.18 -2.22
N GLY A 246 -0.46 -5.64 -2.87
CA GLY A 246 -0.61 -6.64 -3.93
C GLY A 246 -0.85 -8.04 -3.36
N PRO A 247 -1.28 -9.01 -4.19
CA PRO A 247 -1.49 -10.38 -3.75
C PRO A 247 -0.12 -11.09 -3.66
N VAL A 248 -0.06 -12.35 -4.09
CA VAL A 248 1.09 -13.23 -3.88
C VAL A 248 2.34 -12.78 -4.66
N ILE A 249 3.41 -12.41 -3.96
CA ILE A 249 4.73 -12.16 -4.57
C ILE A 249 5.25 -13.39 -5.35
N GLY A 250 5.87 -13.14 -6.51
CA GLY A 250 6.42 -14.17 -7.39
C GLY A 250 5.39 -14.93 -8.22
N LYS A 251 4.16 -14.40 -8.35
CA LYS A 251 3.10 -15.03 -9.16
C LYS A 251 2.55 -14.06 -10.21
N ALA A 252 2.38 -14.56 -11.43
CA ALA A 252 1.53 -13.95 -12.43
C ALA A 252 0.30 -14.83 -12.65
N GLY A 253 -0.90 -14.32 -12.31
CA GLY A 253 -2.10 -15.15 -12.30
C GLY A 253 -3.38 -14.38 -12.01
N ILE A 254 -4.52 -15.08 -12.15
CA ILE A 254 -5.82 -14.51 -11.80
C ILE A 254 -5.97 -14.56 -10.28
N HIS A 255 -6.09 -13.39 -9.66
CA HIS A 255 -6.47 -13.23 -8.27
C HIS A 255 -7.75 -12.38 -8.21
N HIS A 256 -8.74 -12.87 -7.46
CA HIS A 256 -10.09 -12.30 -7.36
C HIS A 256 -10.82 -11.98 -8.69
N GLY A 257 -10.40 -12.61 -9.80
CA GLY A 257 -10.99 -12.40 -11.14
C GLY A 257 -10.16 -11.48 -12.05
N THR A 258 -9.11 -10.85 -11.50
CA THR A 258 -8.22 -9.93 -12.21
C THR A 258 -6.85 -10.58 -12.42
N LEU A 259 -6.34 -10.55 -13.66
CA LEU A 259 -4.97 -11.01 -13.97
C LEU A 259 -3.98 -10.00 -13.41
N GLN A 260 -3.17 -10.44 -12.46
CA GLN A 260 -2.19 -9.63 -11.75
C GLN A 260 -0.81 -10.25 -11.92
N ASP A 261 0.17 -9.39 -12.15
CA ASP A 261 1.56 -9.78 -12.27
C ASP A 261 2.32 -9.26 -11.04
N MET A 262 2.74 -10.19 -10.19
CA MET A 262 3.51 -9.96 -8.99
C MET A 262 4.90 -10.61 -9.06
N THR A 263 5.45 -10.86 -10.26
CA THR A 263 6.88 -11.23 -10.37
C THR A 263 7.77 -10.10 -9.85
N ALA A 264 9.01 -10.42 -9.49
CA ALA A 264 9.95 -9.43 -8.99
C ALA A 264 10.09 -8.20 -9.91
N GLU A 265 10.17 -8.41 -11.22
CA GLU A 265 10.27 -7.32 -12.20
C GLU A 265 9.03 -6.42 -12.21
N SER A 266 7.84 -7.04 -12.09
CA SER A 266 6.58 -6.30 -12.02
C SER A 266 6.47 -5.50 -10.73
N VAL A 267 6.78 -6.13 -9.59
CA VAL A 267 6.73 -5.54 -8.25
C VAL A 267 7.69 -4.35 -8.13
N LYS A 268 8.93 -4.48 -8.60
CA LYS A 268 9.90 -3.36 -8.65
C LYS A 268 9.37 -2.19 -9.47
N ARG A 269 8.80 -2.47 -10.65
CA ARG A 269 8.17 -1.43 -11.49
C ARG A 269 6.97 -0.77 -10.81
N GLN A 270 6.13 -1.53 -10.11
CA GLN A 270 5.00 -0.97 -9.37
C GLN A 270 5.46 -0.06 -8.21
N PHE A 271 6.54 -0.45 -7.51
CA PHE A 271 7.14 0.40 -6.50
C PHE A 271 7.71 1.69 -7.10
N LEU A 272 8.36 1.63 -8.27
CA LEU A 272 8.81 2.84 -8.97
C LEU A 272 7.64 3.77 -9.33
N GLN A 273 6.49 3.22 -9.77
CA GLN A 273 5.29 4.02 -10.04
C GLN A 273 4.80 4.75 -8.77
N LEU A 274 4.70 4.02 -7.66
CA LEU A 274 4.35 4.59 -6.36
C LEU A 274 5.35 5.68 -5.94
N TYR A 275 6.65 5.36 -5.99
CA TYR A 275 7.69 6.23 -5.48
C TYR A 275 7.77 7.55 -6.25
N VAL A 276 7.55 7.55 -7.57
CA VAL A 276 7.43 8.79 -8.36
C VAL A 276 6.25 9.64 -7.91
N ASN A 277 5.11 9.02 -7.57
CA ASN A 277 3.93 9.73 -7.05
C ASN A 277 4.18 10.31 -5.66
N TRP A 278 4.74 9.51 -4.75
CA TRP A 278 5.12 9.93 -3.41
C TRP A 278 6.12 11.09 -3.44
N ARG A 279 7.17 10.97 -4.25
CA ARG A 279 8.22 11.98 -4.39
C ARG A 279 7.69 13.29 -4.95
N HIS A 280 6.77 13.24 -5.90
CA HIS A 280 6.09 14.44 -6.39
C HIS A 280 5.28 15.11 -5.27
N ALA A 281 4.51 14.35 -4.50
CA ALA A 281 3.73 14.88 -3.38
C ALA A 281 4.62 15.54 -2.32
N ASP A 282 5.75 14.91 -2.00
CA ASP A 282 6.76 15.40 -1.07
C ASP A 282 7.41 16.72 -1.53
N ARG A 283 7.93 16.75 -2.76
CA ARG A 283 8.62 17.93 -3.30
C ARG A 283 7.70 19.12 -3.56
N THR A 284 6.45 18.88 -3.92
CA THR A 284 5.47 19.95 -4.21
C THR A 284 4.73 20.45 -2.97
N GLY A 285 4.84 19.74 -1.85
CA GLY A 285 4.05 20.00 -0.65
C GLY A 285 2.56 19.80 -0.86
N ALA A 286 2.21 18.75 -1.59
CA ALA A 286 0.85 18.24 -1.62
C ALA A 286 0.40 17.89 -0.17
N PRO A 287 -0.91 17.86 0.11
CA PRO A 287 -1.42 17.40 1.40
C PRO A 287 -0.79 16.07 1.81
N GLU A 288 -0.47 15.94 3.09
CA GLU A 288 0.07 14.71 3.65
C GLU A 288 -0.96 13.58 3.48
N LYS A 289 -0.48 12.39 3.11
CA LYS A 289 -1.28 11.15 3.09
C LYS A 289 -0.49 10.01 3.72
N ILE A 290 -1.20 8.96 4.12
CA ILE A 290 -0.58 7.67 4.40
C ILE A 290 -0.38 6.93 3.08
N TRP A 291 0.87 6.59 2.78
CA TRP A 291 1.23 5.81 1.61
C TRP A 291 1.50 4.38 2.04
N ALA A 292 0.92 3.42 1.33
CA ALA A 292 1.06 2.00 1.61
C ALA A 292 1.34 1.25 0.32
N TRP A 293 2.19 0.23 0.42
CA TRP A 293 2.47 -0.69 -0.65
C TRP A 293 3.01 -1.98 -0.07
N GLY A 294 2.87 -3.08 -0.79
CA GLY A 294 3.31 -4.34 -0.26
C GLY A 294 2.88 -5.49 -1.13
N TRP A 295 3.04 -6.68 -0.56
CA TRP A 295 2.55 -7.90 -1.15
C TRP A 295 2.09 -8.85 -0.05
N GLY A 296 1.20 -9.74 -0.45
CA GLY A 296 0.88 -10.93 0.29
C GLY A 296 1.63 -12.15 -0.16
N ALA A 297 1.39 -13.25 0.56
CA ALA A 297 1.77 -14.59 0.17
C ALA A 297 1.02 -15.60 1.03
N HIS A 298 0.83 -16.81 0.52
CA HIS A 298 0.47 -17.92 1.38
C HIS A 298 1.74 -18.59 1.90
N ALA A 299 1.68 -19.19 3.09
CA ALA A 299 2.78 -19.99 3.63
C ALA A 299 3.20 -21.13 2.66
N HIS A 300 2.31 -21.55 1.76
CA HIS A 300 2.61 -22.54 0.74
C HIS A 300 3.38 -22.03 -0.48
N ASP A 301 3.27 -20.75 -0.76
CA ASP A 301 4.00 -20.13 -1.86
C ASP A 301 5.49 -20.14 -1.60
N PHE A 302 5.90 -20.19 -0.33
CA PHE A 302 7.30 -20.33 0.06
C PHE A 302 7.76 -21.78 0.21
N SER A 303 7.17 -22.77 -0.46
CA SER A 303 7.77 -24.11 -0.48
C SER A 303 9.12 -24.10 -1.24
N PRO A 304 10.09 -24.97 -0.91
CA PRO A 304 11.41 -24.97 -1.55
C PRO A 304 11.33 -25.06 -3.08
N GLY A 305 12.04 -24.15 -3.77
CA GLY A 305 12.09 -24.09 -5.24
C GLY A 305 10.92 -23.35 -5.90
N SER A 306 10.08 -22.65 -5.13
CA SER A 306 9.08 -21.73 -5.64
C SER A 306 9.68 -20.40 -6.12
N ASP A 307 9.02 -19.79 -7.10
CA ASP A 307 9.37 -18.46 -7.59
C ASP A 307 9.25 -17.40 -6.49
N SER A 308 8.22 -17.49 -5.63
CA SER A 308 8.00 -16.56 -4.51
C SER A 308 9.18 -16.49 -3.53
N ARG A 309 9.95 -17.57 -3.32
CA ARG A 309 11.18 -17.51 -2.52
C ARG A 309 12.27 -16.68 -3.19
N THR A 310 12.46 -16.88 -4.48
CA THR A 310 13.49 -16.18 -5.25
C THR A 310 13.12 -14.70 -5.37
N ASP A 311 11.87 -14.41 -5.71
CA ASP A 311 11.38 -13.06 -5.93
C ASP A 311 11.33 -12.25 -4.63
N LEU A 312 10.99 -12.87 -3.49
CA LEU A 312 11.08 -12.20 -2.19
C LEU A 312 12.50 -11.69 -1.92
N LEU A 313 13.52 -12.54 -2.10
CA LEU A 313 14.90 -12.15 -1.85
C LEU A 313 15.40 -11.08 -2.84
N ASP A 314 15.00 -11.19 -4.11
CA ASP A 314 15.37 -10.21 -5.14
C ASP A 314 14.75 -8.83 -4.86
N VAL A 315 13.45 -8.79 -4.55
CA VAL A 315 12.75 -7.53 -4.24
C VAL A 315 13.28 -6.91 -2.95
N LEU A 316 13.48 -7.70 -1.88
CA LEU A 316 14.00 -7.17 -0.62
C LEU A 316 15.41 -6.58 -0.76
N GLY A 317 16.31 -7.28 -1.49
CA GLY A 317 17.65 -6.77 -1.75
C GLY A 317 17.63 -5.46 -2.55
N TRP A 318 16.75 -5.36 -3.55
CA TRP A 318 16.59 -4.14 -4.33
C TRP A 318 16.02 -2.97 -3.50
N LEU A 319 15.06 -3.22 -2.61
CA LEU A 319 14.52 -2.19 -1.72
C LEU A 319 15.55 -1.71 -0.69
N GLU A 320 16.33 -2.63 -0.12
CA GLU A 320 17.44 -2.31 0.78
C GLU A 320 18.47 -1.42 0.09
N GLU A 321 18.86 -1.76 -1.14
CA GLU A 321 19.87 -1.02 -1.91
C GLU A 321 19.42 0.41 -2.25
N HIS A 322 18.15 0.60 -2.63
CA HIS A 322 17.71 1.85 -3.25
C HIS A 322 16.87 2.77 -2.36
N PHE A 323 16.12 2.22 -1.39
CA PHE A 323 15.03 2.97 -0.75
C PHE A 323 15.00 2.92 0.77
N LEU A 324 15.47 1.84 1.40
CA LEU A 324 15.34 1.66 2.86
C LEU A 324 15.95 2.82 3.67
N ASP A 325 17.18 3.20 3.32
CA ASP A 325 17.92 4.29 3.96
C ASP A 325 17.80 5.62 3.21
N ARG A 326 16.93 5.69 2.19
CA ARG A 326 16.80 6.88 1.35
C ARG A 326 16.08 8.01 2.08
N VAL A 327 16.73 9.16 2.09
CA VAL A 327 16.18 10.42 2.60
C VAL A 327 16.21 11.46 1.48
N GLU A 328 15.04 12.00 1.15
CA GLU A 328 14.89 13.03 0.12
C GLU A 328 15.50 14.36 0.56
N SER A 329 15.73 15.27 -0.39
CA SER A 329 16.22 16.62 -0.12
C SER A 329 15.33 17.45 0.84
N THR A 330 14.06 17.06 0.99
CA THR A 330 13.08 17.61 1.97
C THR A 330 13.31 17.13 3.40
N GLY A 331 14.09 16.06 3.58
CA GLY A 331 14.30 15.37 4.87
C GLY A 331 13.36 14.19 5.11
N SER A 332 12.45 13.90 4.18
CA SER A 332 11.51 12.79 4.26
C SER A 332 12.20 11.45 3.99
N GLN A 333 11.90 10.45 4.83
CA GLN A 333 12.32 9.07 4.59
C GLN A 333 11.43 8.46 3.50
N ALA A 334 12.00 7.76 2.53
CA ALA A 334 11.24 7.21 1.40
C ALA A 334 10.29 6.08 1.82
N MET A 335 10.77 5.14 2.65
CA MET A 335 9.98 3.99 3.07
C MET A 335 10.36 3.51 4.48
N LEU A 336 9.46 2.73 5.07
CA LEU A 336 9.71 1.90 6.24
C LEU A 336 8.96 0.57 6.10
N PHE A 337 9.37 -0.45 6.83
CA PHE A 337 8.60 -1.69 6.95
C PHE A 337 7.57 -1.59 8.08
N ALA A 338 6.35 -2.04 7.83
CA ALA A 338 5.25 -2.00 8.80
C ALA A 338 4.31 -3.20 8.66
N THR A 339 3.60 -3.53 9.74
CA THR A 339 2.44 -4.42 9.66
C THR A 339 1.24 -3.70 9.06
N GLN A 340 0.25 -4.48 8.62
CA GLN A 340 -1.04 -3.97 8.17
C GLN A 340 -1.72 -3.15 9.28
N VAL A 341 -1.66 -3.57 10.56
CA VAL A 341 -2.21 -2.75 11.66
C VAL A 341 -1.42 -1.49 11.97
N GLN A 342 -0.09 -1.52 11.93
CA GLN A 342 0.69 -0.30 12.11
C GLN A 342 0.34 0.74 11.02
N THR A 343 0.11 0.27 9.80
CA THR A 343 -0.33 1.12 8.68
C THR A 343 -1.76 1.64 8.90
N GLY A 344 -2.68 0.79 9.39
CA GLY A 344 -4.03 1.20 9.79
C GLY A 344 -4.04 2.23 10.92
N GLU A 345 -3.20 2.05 11.94
CA GLU A 345 -3.03 3.00 13.05
C GLU A 345 -2.45 4.34 12.58
N ALA A 346 -1.52 4.31 11.62
CA ALA A 346 -1.02 5.52 10.97
C ALA A 346 -2.14 6.26 10.22
N TYR A 347 -3.00 5.53 9.48
CA TYR A 347 -4.19 6.10 8.84
C TYR A 347 -5.15 6.72 9.85
N GLU A 348 -5.49 6.03 10.93
CA GLU A 348 -6.41 6.56 11.94
C GLU A 348 -5.84 7.78 12.66
N THR A 349 -4.52 7.84 12.85
CA THR A 349 -3.84 9.02 13.39
C THR A 349 -3.94 10.19 12.41
N TRP A 350 -3.64 9.95 11.13
CA TRP A 350 -3.78 10.94 10.08
C TRP A 350 -5.24 11.44 9.96
N GLU A 351 -6.22 10.54 9.99
CA GLU A 351 -7.65 10.88 9.91
C GLU A 351 -8.11 11.75 11.09
N ALA A 352 -7.59 11.49 12.30
CA ALA A 352 -7.89 12.30 13.47
C ALA A 352 -7.37 13.75 13.32
N ASP A 353 -6.24 13.92 12.64
CA ASP A 353 -5.65 15.24 12.34
C ASP A 353 -6.29 15.91 11.11
N HIS A 354 -6.96 15.15 10.24
CA HIS A 354 -7.61 15.62 9.00
C HIS A 354 -9.12 15.26 8.96
N PRO A 355 -9.93 15.75 9.91
CA PRO A 355 -11.31 15.30 10.07
C PRO A 355 -12.19 15.66 8.86
N GLY A 356 -12.76 14.63 8.23
CA GLY A 356 -13.64 14.77 7.07
C GLY A 356 -12.90 14.87 5.73
N GLU A 357 -11.58 14.73 5.73
CA GLU A 357 -10.79 14.63 4.51
C GLU A 357 -10.74 13.19 4.01
N SER A 358 -10.68 13.03 2.68
CA SER A 358 -10.60 11.73 2.02
C SER A 358 -9.14 11.35 1.80
N SER A 359 -8.75 10.13 2.16
CA SER A 359 -7.42 9.60 1.86
C SER A 359 -7.34 9.11 0.41
N PHE A 360 -8.39 8.42 0.00
CA PHE A 360 -8.59 7.88 -1.34
C PHE A 360 -10.07 7.57 -1.53
N SER A 361 -10.64 7.90 -2.69
CA SER A 361 -11.93 7.36 -3.12
C SER A 361 -11.94 7.21 -4.64
N PHE A 362 -12.48 6.11 -5.12
CA PHE A 362 -12.71 5.84 -6.53
C PHE A 362 -14.12 5.25 -6.70
N GLU A 363 -15.05 6.07 -7.17
CA GLU A 363 -16.48 5.74 -7.24
C GLU A 363 -16.81 4.93 -8.49
N SER A 364 -16.01 5.07 -9.54
CA SER A 364 -16.16 4.33 -10.78
C SER A 364 -15.89 2.82 -10.58
N LEU A 365 -16.71 1.99 -11.22
CA LEU A 365 -16.52 0.55 -11.34
C LEU A 365 -15.89 0.17 -12.69
N THR A 366 -15.20 1.14 -13.31
CA THR A 366 -14.56 1.04 -14.63
C THR A 366 -13.36 1.98 -14.70
N VAL A 367 -12.53 1.85 -15.74
CA VAL A 367 -11.45 2.82 -16.01
C VAL A 367 -12.05 4.22 -16.18
N ASP A 368 -11.66 5.13 -15.29
CA ASP A 368 -11.98 6.56 -15.34
C ASP A 368 -10.72 7.38 -15.00
N TRP A 369 -10.17 8.09 -15.99
CA TRP A 369 -8.98 8.91 -15.78
C TRP A 369 -9.31 10.26 -15.14
N ASP A 370 -10.58 10.68 -15.09
CA ASP A 370 -11.01 11.89 -14.41
C ASP A 370 -11.09 11.67 -12.88
N GLU A 371 -11.33 10.43 -12.44
CA GLU A 371 -11.31 10.03 -11.02
C GLU A 371 -9.95 9.47 -10.55
N TYR A 372 -9.00 9.22 -11.46
CA TYR A 372 -7.70 8.66 -11.11
C TYR A 372 -6.89 9.62 -10.20
N PRO A 373 -6.57 9.23 -8.95
CA PRO A 373 -6.09 10.16 -7.93
C PRO A 373 -4.57 10.40 -7.94
N TYR A 374 -3.87 9.81 -8.91
CA TYR A 374 -2.41 9.83 -9.01
C TYR A 374 -1.96 10.46 -10.33
N LEU A 375 -0.65 10.55 -10.55
CA LEU A 375 -0.05 11.06 -11.78
C LEU A 375 -0.36 10.13 -12.96
N ALA A 376 -1.30 10.53 -13.81
CA ALA A 376 -1.68 9.79 -15.01
C ALA A 376 -0.49 9.47 -15.96
N PRO A 377 0.52 10.36 -16.13
CA PRO A 377 1.70 10.04 -16.94
C PRO A 377 2.48 8.83 -16.41
N VAL A 378 2.58 8.67 -15.07
CA VAL A 378 3.24 7.52 -14.44
C VAL A 378 2.54 6.21 -14.78
N ALA A 379 1.22 6.14 -14.55
CA ALA A 379 0.47 4.93 -14.87
C ALA A 379 0.55 4.63 -16.37
N THR A 380 0.25 5.61 -17.22
CA THR A 380 0.12 5.37 -18.66
C THR A 380 1.44 5.01 -19.34
N ALA A 381 2.56 5.58 -18.90
CA ALA A 381 3.86 5.29 -19.48
C ALA A 381 4.44 3.94 -19.00
N MET A 382 4.23 3.59 -17.73
CA MET A 382 4.92 2.45 -17.09
C MET A 382 4.06 1.18 -16.98
N ARG A 383 2.73 1.25 -17.18
CA ARG A 383 1.79 0.14 -16.91
C ARG A 383 2.15 -1.19 -17.56
N ASP A 384 2.69 -1.16 -18.78
CA ASP A 384 2.91 -2.39 -19.55
C ASP A 384 4.39 -2.82 -19.54
N TYR A 385 5.24 -2.12 -18.78
CA TYR A 385 6.66 -2.39 -18.67
C TYR A 385 6.97 -3.21 -17.41
N LEU A 386 8.10 -3.92 -17.44
CA LEU A 386 8.68 -4.64 -16.32
C LEU A 386 10.07 -4.07 -16.02
N TRP A 387 10.51 -4.11 -14.76
CA TRP A 387 11.89 -3.74 -14.43
C TRP A 387 12.87 -4.73 -15.08
N GLU A 388 13.98 -4.23 -15.62
CA GLU A 388 15.01 -5.05 -16.26
C GLU A 388 16.38 -4.94 -15.57
N ALA A 389 16.81 -3.71 -15.30
CA ALA A 389 18.13 -3.46 -14.73
C ALA A 389 18.26 -2.07 -14.10
N ASP A 390 19.19 -1.93 -13.18
CA ASP A 390 19.68 -0.63 -12.73
C ASP A 390 20.76 -0.11 -13.72
N LEU A 391 20.77 1.19 -14.00
CA LEU A 391 21.71 1.82 -14.91
C LEU A 391 22.67 2.75 -14.15
N ASP A 392 23.97 2.49 -14.25
CA ASP A 392 25.00 3.41 -13.75
C ASP A 392 25.22 4.55 -14.77
N LEU A 393 24.55 5.68 -14.53
CA LEU A 393 24.68 6.92 -15.32
C LEU A 393 25.44 8.02 -14.56
N GLY A 394 26.13 7.66 -13.48
CA GLY A 394 26.79 8.58 -12.55
C GLY A 394 26.12 8.61 -11.18
N SER A 395 26.90 8.96 -10.15
CA SER A 395 26.52 8.85 -8.73
C SER A 395 25.40 9.78 -8.26
N ASP A 396 24.85 10.61 -9.15
CA ASP A 396 23.80 11.58 -8.84
C ASP A 396 22.55 11.41 -9.72
N VAL A 397 22.47 10.31 -10.47
CA VAL A 397 21.34 9.94 -11.32
C VAL A 397 20.81 8.59 -10.84
N ASP A 398 19.56 8.56 -10.40
CA ASP A 398 18.81 7.32 -10.24
C ASP A 398 18.25 6.93 -11.61
N ALA A 399 18.53 5.71 -12.09
CA ALA A 399 18.11 5.27 -13.41
C ALA A 399 17.82 3.77 -13.45
N PHE A 400 16.64 3.44 -13.98
CA PHE A 400 16.11 2.08 -14.06
C PHE A 400 15.68 1.79 -15.49
N GLN A 401 16.25 0.75 -16.09
CA GLN A 401 15.81 0.21 -17.37
C GLN A 401 14.56 -0.63 -17.15
N LEU A 402 13.58 -0.43 -18.03
CA LEU A 402 12.36 -1.20 -18.10
C LEU A 402 12.22 -1.83 -19.48
N ASP A 403 11.66 -3.04 -19.56
CA ASP A 403 11.36 -3.72 -20.82
C ASP A 403 9.85 -3.96 -21.00
N LYS A 404 9.39 -3.81 -22.24
CA LYS A 404 8.10 -4.29 -22.69
C LYS A 404 8.29 -5.15 -23.94
N SER A 405 8.49 -6.44 -23.76
CA SER A 405 8.57 -7.39 -24.89
C SER A 405 9.67 -7.04 -25.91
N GLY A 406 10.83 -6.59 -25.41
CA GLY A 406 11.97 -6.13 -26.22
C GLY A 406 11.91 -4.64 -26.61
N GLU A 407 10.93 -3.89 -26.10
CA GLU A 407 10.88 -2.43 -26.20
C GLU A 407 11.44 -1.81 -24.92
N ASP A 408 12.67 -1.30 -25.00
CA ASP A 408 13.32 -0.64 -23.86
C ASP A 408 12.68 0.71 -23.51
N ALA A 409 12.63 1.00 -22.22
CA ALA A 409 12.41 2.33 -21.66
C ALA A 409 13.38 2.56 -20.48
N VAL A 410 13.56 3.83 -20.10
CA VAL A 410 14.33 4.21 -18.93
C VAL A 410 13.52 5.20 -18.11
N VAL A 411 13.37 4.92 -16.81
CA VAL A 411 12.93 5.90 -15.83
C VAL A 411 14.15 6.43 -15.11
N LEU A 412 14.31 7.75 -15.08
CA LEU A 412 15.48 8.37 -14.47
C LEU A 412 15.21 9.77 -13.93
N TRP A 413 15.92 10.13 -12.88
CA TRP A 413 15.91 11.47 -12.28
C TRP A 413 17.23 11.76 -11.58
N ARG A 414 17.35 13.00 -11.08
CA ARG A 414 18.43 13.43 -10.22
C ARG A 414 17.85 14.09 -8.97
N GLU A 415 18.63 14.20 -7.92
CA GLU A 415 18.20 14.91 -6.71
C GLU A 415 18.30 16.43 -6.83
N SER A 416 19.20 16.92 -7.67
CA SER A 416 19.31 18.37 -7.92
C SER A 416 19.99 18.71 -9.23
N GLY A 417 19.64 19.89 -9.74
CA GLY A 417 20.28 20.49 -10.90
C GLY A 417 19.88 19.87 -12.23
N LEU A 418 20.65 20.20 -13.28
CA LEU A 418 20.42 19.76 -14.65
C LEU A 418 21.74 19.23 -15.22
N SER A 419 21.72 18.00 -15.75
CA SER A 419 22.86 17.42 -16.46
C SER A 419 22.40 16.71 -17.73
N SER A 420 23.35 16.37 -18.61
CA SER A 420 23.11 15.44 -19.72
C SER A 420 23.62 14.05 -19.36
N VAL A 421 22.87 13.01 -19.71
CA VAL A 421 23.29 11.61 -19.61
C VAL A 421 23.35 10.96 -20.99
N ASP A 422 24.13 9.88 -21.09
CA ASP A 422 24.28 9.07 -22.30
C ASP A 422 23.52 7.74 -22.15
N LEU A 423 22.39 7.63 -22.85
CA LEU A 423 21.57 6.42 -22.91
C LEU A 423 21.85 5.58 -24.17
N SER A 424 22.96 5.81 -24.87
CA SER A 424 23.29 5.07 -26.11
C SER A 424 23.56 3.58 -25.89
N GLY A 425 23.82 3.18 -24.64
CA GLY A 425 23.90 1.77 -24.23
C GLY A 425 22.56 1.03 -24.29
N VAL A 426 21.45 1.75 -24.14
CA VAL A 426 20.06 1.22 -24.19
C VAL A 426 19.42 1.53 -25.55
N PHE A 427 19.62 2.75 -26.04
CA PHE A 427 19.01 3.23 -27.28
C PHE A 427 20.07 3.48 -28.36
N SER A 428 19.99 2.72 -29.45
CA SER A 428 20.85 2.94 -30.63
C SER A 428 20.44 4.14 -31.50
N THR A 429 19.31 4.77 -31.18
CA THR A 429 18.67 5.82 -32.00
C THR A 429 18.20 6.98 -31.15
N ALA A 430 17.49 7.92 -31.79
CA ALA A 430 16.81 8.98 -31.09
C ALA A 430 15.65 8.44 -30.21
N VAL A 431 15.31 9.20 -29.16
CA VAL A 431 14.34 8.86 -28.12
C VAL A 431 13.31 9.98 -27.93
N ASP A 432 12.17 9.65 -27.34
CA ASP A 432 11.20 10.60 -26.84
C ASP A 432 11.34 10.70 -25.30
N VAL A 433 11.16 11.91 -24.76
CA VAL A 433 11.34 12.23 -23.33
C VAL A 433 10.04 12.80 -22.78
N LEU A 434 9.45 12.10 -21.82
CA LEU A 434 8.21 12.48 -21.12
C LEU A 434 8.53 12.83 -19.66
N GLY A 435 8.04 13.97 -19.17
CA GLY A 435 8.01 14.29 -17.75
C GLY A 435 6.88 13.50 -17.06
N LEU A 436 7.22 12.73 -16.03
CA LEU A 436 6.26 11.89 -15.33
C LEU A 436 5.38 12.66 -14.33
N GLU A 437 5.83 13.83 -13.86
CA GLU A 437 5.04 14.69 -12.98
C GLU A 437 4.10 15.59 -13.78
N THR A 438 4.60 16.11 -14.91
CA THR A 438 3.88 17.11 -15.71
C THR A 438 3.08 16.53 -16.87
N GLY A 439 3.48 15.35 -17.37
CA GLY A 439 3.02 14.83 -18.65
C GLY A 439 3.55 15.60 -19.87
N GLU A 440 4.48 16.54 -19.67
CA GLU A 440 5.06 17.33 -20.75
C GLU A 440 6.04 16.48 -21.58
N VAL A 441 5.98 16.61 -22.91
CA VAL A 441 6.96 16.00 -23.79
C VAL A 441 8.11 16.99 -23.98
N TYR A 442 9.20 16.80 -23.24
CA TYR A 442 10.37 17.66 -23.28
C TYR A 442 11.20 17.53 -24.56
N GLY A 443 11.02 16.43 -25.30
CA GLY A 443 11.61 16.29 -26.61
C GLY A 443 11.12 15.07 -27.36
N THR A 444 11.07 15.19 -28.68
CA THR A 444 10.85 14.07 -29.59
C THR A 444 12.06 13.88 -30.48
N GLN A 445 12.47 12.64 -30.71
CA GLN A 445 13.68 12.33 -31.48
C GLN A 445 14.95 13.03 -30.92
N VAL A 446 15.06 13.07 -29.59
CA VAL A 446 16.25 13.53 -28.86
C VAL A 446 17.39 12.55 -29.07
N ASN A 447 18.63 13.04 -29.20
CA ASN A 447 19.80 12.17 -29.27
C ASN A 447 20.00 11.44 -27.94
N ALA A 448 19.93 10.11 -27.94
CA ALA A 448 20.11 9.28 -26.74
C ALA A 448 21.44 9.55 -26.01
N ALA A 449 22.49 9.97 -26.72
CA ALA A 449 23.78 10.32 -26.11
C ALA A 449 23.79 11.68 -25.37
N ASN A 450 22.69 12.42 -25.36
CA ASN A 450 22.59 13.73 -24.72
C ASN A 450 21.15 14.02 -24.26
N VAL A 451 20.63 13.17 -23.37
CA VAL A 451 19.33 13.38 -22.72
C VAL A 451 19.53 14.25 -21.48
N TYR A 452 18.81 15.36 -21.38
CA TYR A 452 18.89 16.22 -20.20
C TYR A 452 18.00 15.66 -19.08
N VAL A 453 18.59 15.46 -17.90
CA VAL A 453 17.93 14.94 -16.71
C VAL A 453 17.94 16.01 -15.63
N SER A 454 16.80 16.17 -14.97
CA SER A 454 16.58 17.14 -13.91
C SER A 454 16.01 16.44 -12.67
N GLU A 455 15.47 17.22 -11.75
CA GLU A 455 14.80 16.68 -10.58
C GLU A 455 13.50 15.97 -10.91
N GLU A 456 12.74 16.42 -11.90
CA GLU A 456 11.52 15.71 -12.33
C GLU A 456 11.88 14.34 -12.92
N PRO A 457 11.25 13.24 -12.47
CA PRO A 457 11.37 11.94 -13.09
C PRO A 457 10.93 11.95 -14.55
N LEU A 458 11.80 11.40 -15.39
CA LEU A 458 11.60 11.30 -16.82
C LEU A 458 11.36 9.85 -17.21
N PHE A 459 10.48 9.65 -18.19
CA PHE A 459 10.32 8.40 -18.92
C PHE A 459 10.86 8.57 -20.33
N VAL A 460 11.91 7.82 -20.66
CA VAL A 460 12.61 7.88 -21.95
C VAL A 460 12.38 6.59 -22.70
N SER A 461 11.91 6.67 -23.93
CA SER A 461 11.59 5.49 -24.74
C SER A 461 11.74 5.77 -26.25
N ARG A 462 11.68 4.72 -27.08
CA ARG A 462 11.71 4.86 -28.55
C ARG A 462 10.36 5.31 -29.13
N HIS A 463 9.29 5.17 -28.37
CA HIS A 463 7.93 5.42 -28.82
C HIS A 463 7.25 6.37 -27.86
N ARG A 464 6.70 7.45 -28.40
CA ARG A 464 5.91 8.39 -27.62
C ARG A 464 4.81 7.68 -26.83
N ALA A 465 4.95 7.67 -25.51
CA ALA A 465 3.85 7.37 -24.60
C ALA A 465 2.75 8.43 -24.78
N THR A 466 1.51 7.97 -24.94
CA THR A 466 0.35 8.85 -25.02
C THR A 466 -0.34 8.88 -23.67
N VAL A 467 -0.34 10.04 -23.01
CA VAL A 467 -1.20 10.29 -21.86
C VAL A 467 -2.63 10.49 -22.41
N PRO A 468 -3.65 9.77 -21.92
CA PRO A 468 -5.04 10.04 -22.25
C PRO A 468 -5.36 11.51 -21.98
N GLU A 469 -5.96 12.20 -22.95
CA GLU A 469 -6.56 13.50 -22.65
C GLU A 469 -7.77 13.26 -21.72
N PRO A 470 -7.94 14.04 -20.64
CA PRO A 470 -9.14 13.95 -19.80
C PRO A 470 -10.40 14.09 -20.67
N ASP A 471 -11.45 13.28 -20.44
CA ASP A 471 -12.64 13.33 -21.27
C ASP A 471 -13.33 14.69 -21.02
N PRO A 472 -13.41 15.60 -22.02
CA PRO A 472 -14.06 16.89 -21.83
C PRO A 472 -15.55 16.77 -21.46
N ARG A 473 -16.16 15.58 -21.54
CA ARG A 473 -17.53 15.30 -21.12
C ARG A 473 -17.68 15.16 -19.60
N GLY A 474 -16.67 14.69 -18.86
CA GLY A 474 -16.73 14.58 -17.39
C GLY A 474 -16.92 15.94 -16.72
N LEU A 475 -16.20 16.95 -17.22
CA LEU A 475 -16.32 18.36 -16.82
C LEU A 475 -17.72 18.97 -17.06
N LEU A 476 -18.48 18.48 -18.03
CA LEU A 476 -19.83 18.97 -18.34
C LEU A 476 -20.91 18.42 -17.39
N VAL A 477 -20.66 17.25 -16.77
CA VAL A 477 -21.62 16.62 -15.84
C VAL A 477 -21.60 17.31 -14.48
N LEU A 478 -20.44 17.72 -13.98
CA LEU A 478 -20.34 18.51 -12.73
C LEU A 478 -20.97 19.90 -12.85
N ALA A 479 -20.81 20.57 -14.01
CA ALA A 479 -21.41 21.88 -14.26
C ALA A 479 -22.95 21.82 -14.38
N ALA A 480 -23.50 20.69 -14.85
CA ALA A 480 -24.95 20.46 -14.89
C ALA A 480 -25.54 20.09 -13.51
N GLY A 481 -24.76 19.40 -12.67
CA GLY A 481 -25.16 19.02 -11.30
C GLY A 481 -25.28 20.21 -10.34
N LEU A 482 -24.43 21.22 -10.46
CA LEU A 482 -24.50 22.45 -9.65
C LEU A 482 -25.60 23.44 -10.09
N ALA A 483 -26.20 23.28 -11.27
CA ALA A 483 -27.19 24.22 -11.81
C ALA A 483 -28.65 23.88 -11.46
N LEU A 484 -28.94 22.73 -10.83
CA LEU A 484 -30.33 22.27 -10.58
C LEU A 484 -30.78 22.22 -9.12
N ALA A 485 -29.98 22.74 -8.17
CA ALA A 485 -30.44 22.91 -6.79
C ALA A 485 -31.10 24.29 -6.58
N THR A 486 -32.35 24.46 -7.03
CA THR A 486 -33.27 25.46 -6.47
C THR A 486 -34.52 24.78 -5.92
N PRO A 487 -35.06 25.20 -4.76
CA PRO A 487 -36.09 24.45 -4.07
C PRO A 487 -37.48 24.82 -4.59
N ALA A 488 -38.16 23.87 -5.25
CA ALA A 488 -39.58 24.00 -5.56
C ALA A 488 -40.42 23.38 -4.44
N GLY A 489 -41.09 24.26 -3.69
CA GLY A 489 -41.97 23.92 -2.59
C GLY A 489 -43.28 23.24 -3.01
N SER A 490 -43.87 22.59 -1.99
CA SER A 490 -45.30 22.37 -1.72
C SER A 490 -46.29 22.30 -2.90
N GLY A 491 -46.92 21.12 -3.04
CA GLY A 491 -48.09 20.99 -3.90
C GLY A 491 -48.80 19.65 -3.73
N ALA A 492 -49.52 19.48 -2.63
CA ALA A 492 -50.48 18.40 -2.44
C ALA A 492 -51.57 18.42 -3.52
N ARG A 493 -51.91 17.25 -4.10
CA ARG A 493 -53.29 16.86 -4.48
C ARG A 493 -53.40 15.43 -5.04
N SER A 494 -54.13 14.61 -4.27
CA SER A 494 -55.21 13.68 -4.65
C SER A 494 -55.09 12.74 -5.86
N ARG A 495 -55.34 11.44 -5.61
CA ARG A 495 -56.45 10.63 -6.17
C ARG A 495 -56.46 9.30 -5.39
N ALA A 496 -57.42 9.03 -4.51
CA ALA A 496 -58.80 8.60 -4.80
C ALA A 496 -58.83 7.36 -5.72
N ALA A 497 -58.99 6.22 -5.04
CA ALA A 497 -59.36 4.93 -5.59
C ALA A 497 -60.77 4.97 -6.19
N ASP A 498 -61.00 4.16 -7.22
CA ASP A 498 -62.25 3.42 -7.42
C ASP A 498 -62.05 2.33 -8.50
N PRO A 499 -62.94 1.33 -8.62
CA PRO A 499 -62.53 -0.07 -8.53
C PRO A 499 -62.86 -0.88 -9.80
N LYS A 500 -62.21 -2.03 -9.94
CA LYS A 500 -62.77 -3.27 -10.50
C LYS A 500 -61.86 -4.46 -10.18
#